data_AF-A0A9E4UJL3-F1
#
_entry.id   AF-A0A9E4UJL3-F1
#
_cell.length_a   1.000
_cell.length_b   1.000
_cell.length_c   1.000
_cell.angle_alpha   90.00
_cell.angle_beta   90.00
_cell.angle_gamma   90.00
#
_symmetry.space_group_name_H-M   'P 1'
#
loop_
_entity.id
_entity.type
_entity.pdbx_description
1 polymer ?
#
loop_
_entity_poly.entity_id
_entity_poly.type
_entity_poly.pdbx_seq_one_letter_code
_entity_poly.pdbx_strand_id
1 'polypeptide(L)'
;MDLIFDRGDPQNPRGHALLYFRVDTEPDIVYATYVVTLPVKSDLTKYVPPFLASHLGNLPLSDLSAFAMPPVPEAVGSYADLERLSQLREDDLVYGGNMFSFDLPRMMETATEAVQLYSSLCSDTLAMTGTAAEGAAAAIGEELRETLETPAAPEPEPEQERDDSYNVNEVLFSFMSESDKLGELSGLLGRLRFAVDGSDQATADEV
;
A
#
# COMPACT_ATOMS: atom_id res chain seq x y z
N MET A 1 10.28 20.72 9.43
CA MET A 1 9.65 21.39 8.27
C MET A 1 8.30 21.96 8.71
N ASP A 2 7.78 23.04 8.11
CA ASP A 2 6.39 23.51 8.33
C ASP A 2 5.58 23.34 7.05
N LEU A 3 4.36 22.80 7.17
CA LEU A 3 3.42 22.64 6.06
C LEU A 3 2.52 23.87 5.92
N ILE A 4 2.45 24.44 4.72
CA ILE A 4 1.59 25.58 4.42
C ILE A 4 0.43 25.11 3.55
N PHE A 5 -0.80 25.30 4.01
CA PHE A 5 -1.99 24.91 3.27
C PHE A 5 -2.42 26.06 2.37
N ASP A 6 -2.26 25.89 1.06
CA ASP A 6 -2.83 26.82 0.08
C ASP A 6 -4.32 26.54 -0.11
N ARG A 7 -4.71 25.27 0.00
CA ARG A 7 -6.10 24.82 0.01
C ARG A 7 -6.27 23.69 1.01
N GLY A 8 -7.40 23.72 1.72
CA GLY A 8 -7.69 22.82 2.82
C GLY A 8 -7.74 23.56 4.14
N ASP A 9 -7.95 22.80 5.21
CA ASP A 9 -7.92 23.33 6.58
C ASP A 9 -6.93 22.51 7.40
N PRO A 10 -5.84 23.11 7.92
CA PRO A 10 -4.89 22.38 8.76
C PRO A 10 -5.50 21.86 10.07
N GLN A 11 -6.63 22.42 10.53
CA GLN A 11 -7.38 21.93 11.69
C GLN A 11 -8.40 20.85 11.34
N ASN A 12 -8.65 20.61 10.04
CA ASN A 12 -9.54 19.57 9.55
C ASN A 12 -9.05 19.07 8.18
N PRO A 13 -7.86 18.45 8.11
CA PRO A 13 -7.30 17.98 6.86
C PRO A 13 -8.15 16.83 6.31
N ARG A 14 -8.17 16.69 4.98
CA ARG A 14 -9.04 15.73 4.29
C ARG A 14 -8.57 14.29 4.37
N GLY A 15 -7.33 14.06 4.83
CA GLY A 15 -6.67 12.76 4.80
C GLY A 15 -5.94 12.49 3.48
N HIS A 16 -6.09 13.35 2.47
CA HIS A 16 -5.35 13.24 1.22
C HIS A 16 -4.96 14.62 0.67
N ALA A 17 -3.73 14.75 0.18
CA ALA A 17 -3.18 16.03 -0.23
C ALA A 17 -2.25 15.91 -1.44
N LEU A 18 -2.31 16.91 -2.32
CA LEU A 18 -1.24 17.21 -3.26
C LEU A 18 -0.18 18.01 -2.52
N LEU A 19 0.94 17.36 -2.22
CA LEU A 19 2.08 17.96 -1.56
C LEU A 19 3.08 18.41 -2.62
N TYR A 20 3.42 19.69 -2.65
CA TYR A 20 4.35 20.22 -3.63
C TYR A 20 5.50 21.00 -3.00
N PHE A 21 6.60 21.06 -3.73
CA PHE A 21 7.85 21.69 -3.37
C PHE A 21 8.35 22.54 -4.54
N ARG A 22 9.21 23.51 -4.24
CA ARG A 22 9.91 24.31 -5.25
C ARG A 22 11.40 24.18 -5.07
N VAL A 23 12.14 24.28 -6.17
CA VAL A 23 13.60 24.29 -6.12
C VAL A 23 14.06 25.72 -6.36
N ASP A 24 14.97 26.22 -5.50
CA ASP A 24 15.43 27.61 -5.58
C ASP A 24 16.09 27.95 -6.93
N THR A 25 16.66 26.96 -7.60
CA THR A 25 17.32 27.12 -8.91
C THR A 25 16.34 27.10 -10.09
N GLU A 26 15.12 26.58 -9.90
CA GLU A 26 14.11 26.41 -10.95
C GLU A 26 12.71 26.78 -10.41
N PRO A 27 12.43 28.07 -10.18
CA PRO A 27 11.21 28.52 -9.50
C PRO A 27 9.92 28.27 -10.30
N ASP A 28 10.04 28.09 -11.62
CA ASP A 28 8.92 27.86 -12.52
C ASP A 28 8.44 26.40 -12.53
N ILE A 29 9.24 25.47 -12.01
CA ILE A 29 8.91 24.04 -11.93
C ILE A 29 8.50 23.70 -10.50
N VAL A 30 7.38 22.99 -10.37
CA VAL A 30 6.93 22.44 -9.09
C VAL A 30 7.18 20.94 -9.05
N TYR A 31 7.63 20.45 -7.91
CA TYR A 31 7.81 19.03 -7.67
C TYR A 31 6.70 18.56 -6.75
N ALA A 32 5.93 17.54 -7.12
CA ALA A 32 4.81 17.11 -6.28
C ALA A 32 4.78 15.60 -6.07
N THR A 33 4.17 15.24 -4.95
CA THR A 33 3.79 13.88 -4.59
C THR A 33 2.39 13.90 -3.99
N TYR A 34 1.70 12.77 -4.05
CA TYR A 34 0.37 12.63 -3.48
C TYR A 34 0.45 11.91 -2.14
N VAL A 35 -0.01 12.57 -1.08
CA VAL A 35 -0.02 12.04 0.28
C VAL A 35 -1.40 11.47 0.59
N VAL A 36 -1.42 10.27 1.18
CA VAL A 36 -2.64 9.62 1.67
C VAL A 36 -2.42 9.18 3.11
N THR A 37 -3.33 9.58 3.99
CA THR A 37 -3.47 9.07 5.35
C THR A 37 -4.69 8.15 5.39
N LEU A 38 -4.47 6.89 5.75
CA LEU A 38 -5.50 5.88 5.86
C LEU A 38 -6.36 6.14 7.11
N PRO A 39 -7.69 6.09 6.98
CA PRO A 39 -8.60 6.32 8.12
C PRO A 39 -8.69 5.11 9.08
N VAL A 40 -8.12 3.95 8.70
CA VAL A 40 -8.16 2.71 9.48
C VAL A 40 -6.76 2.14 9.59
N LYS A 41 -6.32 1.82 10.81
CA LYS A 41 -5.05 1.12 11.07
C LYS A 41 -5.07 -0.21 10.32
N SER A 42 -4.22 -0.31 9.30
CA SER A 42 -4.14 -1.47 8.43
C SER A 42 -2.72 -2.01 8.49
N ASP A 43 -2.58 -3.26 8.91
CA ASP A 43 -1.31 -3.97 8.85
C ASP A 43 -1.10 -4.46 7.42
N LEU A 44 -0.35 -3.68 6.63
CA LEU A 44 -0.11 -3.98 5.23
C LEU A 44 0.75 -5.25 5.05
N THR A 45 1.43 -5.73 6.10
CA THR A 45 2.18 -6.99 6.01
C THR A 45 1.28 -8.19 5.70
N LYS A 46 -0.01 -8.12 6.07
CA LYS A 46 -1.00 -9.17 5.78
C LYS A 46 -1.37 -9.26 4.29
N TYR A 47 -1.10 -8.21 3.53
CA TYR A 47 -1.49 -8.08 2.13
C TYR A 47 -0.28 -8.04 1.17
N VAL A 48 0.94 -8.10 1.73
CA VAL A 48 2.17 -8.18 0.95
C VAL A 48 2.44 -9.65 0.60
N PRO A 49 2.53 -10.01 -0.69
CA PRO A 49 2.93 -11.34 -1.10
C PRO A 49 4.32 -11.70 -0.53
N PRO A 50 4.55 -12.94 -0.08
CA PRO A 50 5.81 -13.35 0.57
C PRO A 50 7.07 -13.07 -0.26
N PHE A 51 6.96 -13.08 -1.59
CA PHE A 51 8.08 -12.81 -2.50
C PHE A 51 8.47 -11.33 -2.58
N LEU A 52 7.61 -10.39 -2.17
CA LEU A 52 7.90 -8.95 -2.12
C LEU A 52 8.40 -8.51 -0.73
N ALA A 53 8.23 -9.35 0.30
CA ALA A 53 8.62 -9.01 1.67
C ALA A 53 10.13 -8.74 1.82
N SER A 54 10.98 -9.41 1.05
CA SER A 54 12.43 -9.18 1.02
C SER A 54 12.82 -7.87 0.35
N HIS A 55 12.02 -7.37 -0.59
CA HIS A 55 12.27 -6.14 -1.35
C HIS A 55 11.67 -4.90 -0.66
N LEU A 56 10.68 -5.09 0.20
CA LEU A 56 10.08 -4.03 1.04
C LEU A 56 10.84 -3.82 2.37
N GLY A 57 11.94 -4.54 2.57
CA GLY A 57 12.76 -4.49 3.78
C GLY A 57 13.20 -3.07 4.15
N ASN A 58 13.02 -2.75 5.44
CA ASN A 58 13.24 -1.48 6.17
C ASN A 58 12.11 -0.43 6.16
N LEU A 59 11.03 -0.58 5.38
CA LEU A 59 9.84 0.25 5.62
C LEU A 59 9.04 -0.32 6.81
N PRO A 60 8.64 0.48 7.80
CA PRO A 60 7.76 0.03 8.89
C PRO A 60 6.33 -0.16 8.35
N LEU A 61 6.11 -1.26 7.61
CA LEU A 61 4.82 -1.61 6.99
C LEU A 61 3.69 -1.84 8.01
N SER A 62 4.08 -2.16 9.25
CA SER A 62 3.17 -2.42 10.37
C SER A 62 2.47 -1.16 10.89
N ASP A 63 2.94 0.04 10.52
CA ASP A 63 2.40 1.32 10.98
C ASP A 63 2.24 2.34 9.83
N LEU A 64 1.96 1.86 8.62
CA LEU A 64 1.67 2.72 7.45
C LEU A 64 0.25 3.28 7.55
N SER A 65 0.04 4.17 8.51
CA SER A 65 -1.14 5.03 8.56
C SER A 65 -1.09 6.12 7.49
N ALA A 66 0.08 6.46 6.95
CA ALA A 66 0.21 7.41 5.85
C ALA A 66 1.42 7.12 4.93
N PHE A 67 1.30 7.49 3.67
CA PHE A 67 2.37 7.34 2.67
C PHE A 67 2.24 8.37 1.54
N ALA A 68 3.33 8.55 0.78
CA ALA A 68 3.39 9.40 -0.41
C ALA A 68 3.65 8.59 -1.68
N MET A 69 2.97 8.92 -2.77
CA MET A 69 3.20 8.34 -4.09
C MET A 69 3.23 9.43 -5.19
N PRO A 70 4.29 9.49 -6.03
CA PRO A 70 5.54 8.72 -5.93
C PRO A 70 6.35 9.09 -4.67
N PRO A 71 7.16 8.18 -4.10
CA PRO A 71 7.91 8.43 -2.85
C PRO A 71 8.94 9.56 -2.99
N VAL A 72 9.40 9.78 -4.21
CA VAL A 72 10.19 10.94 -4.59
C VAL A 72 9.26 11.88 -5.35
N PRO A 73 9.12 13.16 -4.92
CA PRO A 73 8.35 14.14 -5.65
C PRO A 73 8.86 14.30 -7.08
N GLU A 74 7.95 14.19 -8.04
CA GLU A 74 8.27 14.30 -9.46
C GLU A 74 7.98 15.72 -9.96
N ALA A 75 8.71 16.15 -10.99
CA ALA A 75 8.43 17.42 -11.64
C ALA A 75 7.04 17.37 -12.30
N VAL A 76 6.18 18.29 -11.90
CA VAL A 76 4.82 18.43 -12.42
C VAL A 76 4.69 19.83 -12.98
N GLY A 77 4.05 19.96 -14.14
CA GLY A 77 3.98 21.17 -14.97
C GLY A 77 4.03 22.50 -14.20
N SER A 78 2.88 23.09 -13.89
CA SER A 78 2.80 24.37 -13.18
C SER A 78 1.98 24.27 -11.90
N TYR A 79 2.20 25.23 -10.99
CA TYR A 79 1.36 25.37 -9.80
C TYR A 79 -0.14 25.47 -10.12
N ALA A 80 -0.49 26.17 -11.22
CA ALA A 80 -1.88 26.33 -11.64
C ALA A 80 -2.55 24.98 -11.98
N ASP A 81 -1.77 24.01 -12.50
CA ASP A 81 -2.27 22.67 -12.78
C ASP A 81 -2.55 21.90 -11.49
N LEU A 82 -1.67 22.01 -10.50
CA LEU A 82 -1.87 21.42 -9.17
C LEU A 82 -3.07 22.02 -8.46
N GLU A 83 -3.23 23.34 -8.52
CA GLU A 83 -4.40 24.03 -7.98
C GLU A 83 -5.69 23.52 -8.63
N ARG A 84 -5.74 23.45 -9.96
CA ARG A 84 -6.90 22.91 -10.69
C ARG A 84 -7.18 21.45 -10.33
N LEU A 85 -6.14 20.61 -10.22
CA LEU A 85 -6.28 19.19 -9.87
C LEU A 85 -6.81 19.03 -8.44
N SER A 86 -6.27 19.78 -7.49
CA SER A 86 -6.77 19.80 -6.12
C SER A 86 -8.25 20.15 -6.11
N GLN A 87 -8.66 21.16 -6.88
CA GLN A 87 -10.05 21.62 -6.97
C GLN A 87 -10.99 20.53 -7.45
N LEU A 88 -10.65 19.86 -8.54
CA LEU A 88 -11.47 18.80 -9.13
C LEU A 88 -11.62 17.58 -8.23
N ARG A 89 -10.59 17.24 -7.46
CA ARG A 89 -10.58 16.07 -6.58
C ARG A 89 -11.07 16.36 -5.17
N GLU A 90 -11.19 17.65 -4.86
CA GLU A 90 -11.38 18.16 -3.50
C GLU A 90 -10.30 17.67 -2.55
N ASP A 91 -9.04 17.74 -2.99
CA ASP A 91 -7.88 17.41 -2.17
C ASP A 91 -7.33 18.67 -1.49
N ASP A 92 -6.61 18.48 -0.38
CA ASP A 92 -5.79 19.55 0.18
C ASP A 92 -4.61 19.83 -0.75
N LEU A 93 -4.23 21.10 -0.86
CA LEU A 93 -3.04 21.54 -1.58
C LEU A 93 -2.06 22.11 -0.55
N VAL A 94 -0.94 21.42 -0.38
CA VAL A 94 0.00 21.68 0.69
C VAL A 94 1.38 21.98 0.11
N TYR A 95 1.95 23.10 0.54
CA TYR A 95 3.31 23.47 0.26
C TYR A 95 4.26 22.87 1.31
N GLY A 96 5.14 21.99 0.86
CA GLY A 96 6.16 21.31 1.65
C GLY A 96 7.50 22.02 1.69
N GLY A 97 7.61 23.23 1.12
CA GLY A 97 8.80 24.07 1.21
C GLY A 97 9.75 24.03 0.02
N ASN A 98 10.92 24.61 0.23
CA ASN A 98 11.96 24.72 -0.78
C ASN A 98 12.94 23.55 -0.66
N MET A 99 13.26 22.94 -1.79
CA MET A 99 14.30 21.92 -1.93
C MET A 99 15.60 22.58 -2.40
N PHE A 100 16.70 22.25 -1.72
CA PHE A 100 18.02 22.79 -2.02
C PHE A 100 18.74 22.07 -3.18
N SER A 101 18.31 20.86 -3.55
CA SER A 101 19.01 20.00 -4.52
C SER A 101 18.12 18.90 -5.09
N PHE A 102 18.43 18.44 -6.31
CA PHE A 102 17.83 17.27 -6.97
C PHE A 102 18.37 15.92 -6.45
N ASP A 103 18.86 15.90 -5.22
CA ASP A 103 19.40 14.67 -4.61
C ASP A 103 18.26 13.75 -4.21
N LEU A 104 18.15 12.62 -4.90
CA LEU A 104 17.02 11.69 -4.81
C LEU A 104 16.75 11.21 -3.37
N PRO A 105 17.76 10.72 -2.60
CA PRO A 105 17.63 10.44 -1.18
C PRO A 105 17.05 11.60 -0.35
N ARG A 106 17.52 12.82 -0.58
CA ARG A 106 17.11 14.00 0.19
C ARG A 106 15.68 14.44 -0.14
N MET A 107 15.27 14.30 -1.40
CA MET A 107 13.88 14.54 -1.82
C MET A 107 12.94 13.54 -1.18
N MET A 108 13.32 12.27 -1.14
CA MET A 108 12.56 11.22 -0.46
C MET A 108 12.46 11.44 1.04
N GLU A 109 13.55 11.85 1.69
CA GLU A 109 13.58 12.21 3.12
C GLU A 109 12.62 13.37 3.41
N THR A 110 12.68 14.43 2.61
CA THR A 110 11.81 15.62 2.77
C THR A 110 10.33 15.26 2.57
N ALA A 111 10.03 14.43 1.56
CA ALA A 111 8.67 13.93 1.35
C ALA A 111 8.19 13.08 2.53
N THR A 112 9.06 12.23 3.08
CA THR A 112 8.74 11.39 4.24
C THR A 112 8.47 12.23 5.50
N GLU A 113 9.29 13.25 5.77
CA GLU A 113 9.06 14.20 6.87
C GLU A 113 7.70 14.91 6.71
N ALA A 114 7.39 15.37 5.51
CA ALA A 114 6.11 16.02 5.22
C ALA A 114 4.90 15.08 5.37
N VAL A 115 5.02 13.82 4.98
CA VAL A 115 3.98 12.78 5.21
C VAL A 115 3.73 12.60 6.70
N GLN A 116 4.77 12.53 7.51
CA GLN A 116 4.65 12.37 8.97
C GLN A 116 3.93 13.58 9.60
N LEU A 117 4.30 14.79 9.19
CA LEU A 117 3.64 16.01 9.64
C LEU A 117 2.17 16.04 9.23
N TYR A 118 1.86 15.76 7.96
CA TYR A 118 0.48 15.75 7.48
C TYR A 118 -0.37 14.68 8.20
N SER A 119 0.20 13.49 8.41
CA SER A 119 -0.47 12.40 9.14
C SER A 119 -0.76 12.74 10.60
N SER A 120 0.14 13.47 11.27
CA SER A 120 -0.12 13.93 12.64
C SER A 120 -1.32 14.87 12.72
N LEU A 121 -1.44 15.83 11.79
CA LEU A 121 -2.61 16.72 11.68
C LEU A 121 -3.90 15.93 11.43
N CYS A 122 -3.84 14.87 10.62
CA CYS A 122 -4.97 13.98 10.39
C CYS A 122 -5.32 13.16 11.63
N SER A 123 -4.34 12.66 12.37
CA SER A 123 -4.57 11.83 13.55
C SER A 123 -5.24 12.59 14.68
N ASP A 124 -4.88 13.86 14.87
CA ASP A 124 -5.46 14.75 15.89
C ASP A 124 -6.95 15.03 15.63
N THR A 125 -7.37 14.97 14.37
CA THR A 125 -8.71 15.40 13.90
C THR A 125 -9.62 14.22 13.60
N LEU A 126 -9.09 13.18 12.95
CA LEU A 126 -9.82 11.95 12.65
C LEU A 126 -10.04 11.06 13.88
N ALA A 127 -9.45 11.42 15.04
CA ALA A 127 -9.53 10.66 16.29
C ALA A 127 -9.51 9.16 16.01
N MET A 128 -8.52 8.73 15.21
CA MET A 128 -8.42 7.41 14.55
C MET A 128 -9.37 6.43 15.22
N THR A 129 -10.59 6.30 14.67
CA THR A 129 -11.61 5.38 15.16
C THR A 129 -11.17 3.95 14.83
N GLY A 130 -9.99 3.57 15.31
CA GLY A 130 -9.74 2.23 15.74
C GLY A 130 -10.83 1.96 16.76
N THR A 131 -11.72 1.05 16.39
CA THR A 131 -12.50 0.24 17.32
C THR A 131 -11.74 0.11 18.64
N ALA A 132 -12.44 0.32 19.74
CA ALA A 132 -12.01 0.13 21.12
C ALA A 132 -11.47 -1.31 21.38
N ALA A 133 -10.41 -1.71 20.71
CA ALA A 133 -9.77 -3.01 20.80
C ALA A 133 -8.74 -3.04 21.94
N GLU A 134 -8.23 -1.88 22.36
CA GLU A 134 -7.43 -1.77 23.60
C GLU A 134 -8.31 -1.75 24.87
N GLY A 135 -9.59 -1.40 24.75
CA GLY A 135 -10.57 -1.51 25.85
C GLY A 135 -11.32 -2.84 25.87
N ALA A 136 -11.66 -3.40 24.70
CA ALA A 136 -12.38 -4.66 24.59
C ALA A 136 -11.51 -5.87 24.98
N ALA A 137 -10.20 -5.86 24.75
CA ALA A 137 -9.35 -6.96 25.25
C ALA A 137 -9.33 -7.03 26.78
N ALA A 138 -9.44 -5.88 27.47
CA ALA A 138 -9.54 -5.82 28.93
C ALA A 138 -10.95 -6.21 29.44
N ALA A 139 -12.01 -5.81 28.73
CA ALA A 139 -13.40 -6.15 29.09
C ALA A 139 -13.75 -7.61 28.80
N ILE A 140 -13.29 -8.16 27.67
CA ILE A 140 -13.49 -9.57 27.29
C ILE A 140 -12.68 -10.48 28.24
N GLY A 141 -11.54 -10.02 28.77
CA GLY A 141 -10.78 -10.75 29.78
C GLY A 141 -11.50 -10.94 31.11
N GLU A 142 -12.37 -10.00 31.51
CA GLU A 142 -13.20 -10.14 32.71
C GLU A 142 -14.47 -10.94 32.45
N GLU A 143 -15.19 -10.70 31.34
CA GLU A 143 -16.44 -11.42 31.05
C GLU A 143 -16.22 -12.89 30.65
N LEU A 144 -15.12 -13.22 29.96
CA LEU A 144 -14.83 -14.60 29.54
C LEU A 144 -14.49 -15.53 30.73
N ARG A 145 -14.17 -14.97 31.91
CA ARG A 145 -13.98 -15.75 33.14
C ARG A 145 -15.31 -16.21 33.75
N GLU A 146 -16.41 -15.54 33.45
CA GLU A 146 -17.72 -15.78 34.07
C GLU A 146 -18.61 -16.73 33.26
N THR A 147 -18.35 -16.91 31.96
CA THR A 147 -19.21 -17.72 31.06
C THR A 147 -18.70 -19.14 30.76
N LEU A 148 -17.61 -19.60 31.38
CA LEU A 148 -17.00 -20.92 31.11
C LEU A 148 -17.67 -22.12 31.80
N GLU A 149 -18.86 -21.96 32.39
CA GLU A 149 -19.62 -23.07 32.99
C GLU A 149 -20.91 -23.42 32.21
N THR A 150 -20.82 -23.93 30.96
CA THR A 150 -21.66 -25.05 30.44
C THR A 150 -21.35 -25.43 28.96
N PRO A 151 -21.55 -26.70 28.53
CA PRO A 151 -20.99 -27.20 27.26
C PRO A 151 -21.99 -27.34 26.08
N ALA A 152 -21.43 -27.09 24.89
CA ALA A 152 -21.57 -27.74 23.56
C ALA A 152 -22.93 -28.05 22.89
N ALA A 153 -23.05 -27.63 21.61
CA ALA A 153 -23.68 -28.38 20.51
C ALA A 153 -23.13 -27.92 19.12
N PRO A 154 -23.09 -28.78 18.07
CA PRO A 154 -22.28 -28.56 16.85
C PRO A 154 -23.09 -28.05 15.64
N GLU A 155 -22.42 -27.35 14.71
CA GLU A 155 -22.94 -26.91 13.40
C GLU A 155 -22.23 -27.61 12.22
N PRO A 156 -22.89 -27.76 11.04
CA PRO A 156 -22.47 -28.66 9.96
C PRO A 156 -21.55 -28.01 8.89
N GLU A 157 -20.92 -28.88 8.08
CA GLU A 157 -19.91 -28.59 7.05
C GLU A 157 -20.44 -27.82 5.80
N PRO A 158 -19.59 -27.05 5.08
CA PRO A 158 -20.01 -26.30 3.89
C PRO A 158 -19.79 -27.06 2.56
N GLU A 159 -20.71 -26.84 1.62
CA GLU A 159 -20.64 -27.31 0.22
C GLU A 159 -19.70 -26.42 -0.64
N GLN A 160 -19.00 -27.07 -1.58
CA GLN A 160 -18.00 -26.47 -2.48
C GLN A 160 -18.64 -25.96 -3.78
N GLU A 161 -18.46 -24.67 -4.09
CA GLU A 161 -18.63 -24.14 -5.45
C GLU A 161 -17.25 -23.85 -6.07
N ARG A 162 -17.08 -24.24 -7.33
CA ARG A 162 -15.82 -24.14 -8.09
C ARG A 162 -15.58 -22.69 -8.53
N ASP A 163 -14.39 -22.20 -8.19
CA ASP A 163 -13.91 -20.84 -8.45
C ASP A 163 -12.93 -20.84 -9.65
N ASP A 164 -13.35 -20.30 -10.80
CA ASP A 164 -12.52 -20.14 -12.00
C ASP A 164 -11.67 -18.84 -11.95
N SER A 165 -11.44 -18.24 -10.77
CA SER A 165 -10.69 -16.98 -10.62
C SER A 165 -9.17 -17.12 -10.41
N TYR A 166 -8.56 -18.31 -10.54
CA TYR A 166 -7.18 -18.54 -10.11
C TYR A 166 -6.24 -19.13 -11.17
N ASN A 167 -6.18 -18.56 -12.38
CA ASN A 167 -5.02 -18.87 -13.22
C ASN A 167 -3.82 -18.00 -12.83
N VAL A 168 -3.34 -18.20 -11.60
CA VAL A 168 -2.17 -17.53 -10.99
C VAL A 168 -0.94 -17.62 -11.89
N ASN A 169 -0.83 -18.70 -12.67
CA ASN A 169 0.24 -18.91 -13.63
C ASN A 169 0.26 -17.84 -14.75
N GLU A 170 -0.89 -17.38 -15.23
CA GLU A 170 -0.94 -16.35 -16.29
C GLU A 170 -0.35 -15.02 -15.81
N VAL A 171 -0.69 -14.64 -14.57
CA VAL A 171 -0.16 -13.42 -13.94
C VAL A 171 1.33 -13.56 -13.68
N LEU A 172 1.79 -14.72 -13.20
CA LEU A 172 3.21 -15.00 -12.99
C LEU A 172 4.01 -14.89 -14.30
N PHE A 173 3.51 -15.50 -15.38
CA PHE A 173 4.15 -15.42 -16.69
C PHE A 173 4.13 -14.00 -17.27
N SER A 174 3.23 -13.11 -16.85
CA SER A 174 3.19 -11.72 -17.33
C SER A 174 4.38 -10.87 -16.89
N PHE A 175 4.98 -11.18 -15.73
CA PHE A 175 6.08 -10.41 -15.12
C PHE A 175 7.48 -10.96 -15.45
N MET A 176 7.59 -12.10 -16.14
CA MET A 176 8.87 -12.71 -16.50
C MET A 176 9.48 -12.08 -17.75
N SER A 177 10.82 -12.07 -17.85
CA SER A 177 11.51 -11.72 -19.10
C SER A 177 11.27 -12.79 -20.18
N GLU A 178 11.35 -12.45 -21.46
CA GLU A 178 11.13 -13.42 -22.56
C GLU A 178 12.05 -14.65 -22.45
N SER A 179 13.29 -14.43 -21.99
CA SER A 179 14.28 -15.48 -21.74
C SER A 179 13.82 -16.45 -20.66
N ASP A 180 13.23 -15.94 -19.57
CA ASP A 180 12.79 -16.76 -18.45
C ASP A 180 11.51 -17.54 -18.81
N LYS A 181 10.59 -16.94 -19.58
CA LYS A 181 9.42 -17.64 -20.11
C LYS A 181 9.80 -18.82 -21.00
N LEU A 182 10.82 -18.64 -21.86
CA LEU A 182 11.36 -19.70 -22.70
C LEU A 182 12.04 -20.80 -21.88
N GLY A 183 12.69 -20.44 -20.77
CA GLY A 183 13.26 -21.40 -19.82
C GLY A 183 12.21 -22.30 -19.17
N GLU A 184 11.13 -21.71 -18.64
CA GLU A 184 10.01 -22.44 -18.04
C GLU A 184 9.30 -23.33 -19.07
N LEU A 185 9.05 -22.81 -20.27
CA LEU A 185 8.42 -23.58 -21.35
C LEU A 185 9.29 -24.77 -21.77
N SER A 186 10.61 -24.60 -21.83
CA SER A 186 11.55 -25.69 -22.07
C SER A 186 11.55 -26.72 -20.93
N GLY A 187 11.35 -26.29 -19.68
CA GLY A 187 11.23 -27.16 -18.52
C GLY A 187 9.95 -27.99 -18.53
N LEU A 188 8.80 -27.35 -18.80
CA LEU A 188 7.49 -27.98 -18.94
C LEU A 188 7.49 -29.00 -20.09
N LEU A 189 8.03 -28.63 -21.26
CA LEU A 189 8.18 -29.54 -22.40
C LEU A 189 9.05 -30.76 -22.05
N GLY A 190 10.10 -30.56 -21.26
CA GLY A 190 10.94 -31.65 -20.75
C GLY A 190 10.15 -32.61 -19.86
N ARG A 191 9.39 -32.07 -18.90
CA ARG A 191 8.54 -32.87 -17.99
C ARG A 191 7.44 -33.62 -18.72
N LEU A 192 6.75 -32.96 -19.65
CA LEU A 192 5.74 -33.59 -20.51
C LEU A 192 6.35 -34.74 -21.31
N ARG A 193 7.53 -34.52 -21.92
CA ARG A 193 8.23 -35.57 -22.67
C ARG A 193 8.61 -36.75 -21.78
N PHE A 194 9.12 -36.51 -20.57
CA PHE A 194 9.43 -37.58 -19.62
C PHE A 194 8.18 -38.33 -19.15
N ALA A 195 7.07 -37.64 -18.91
CA ALA A 195 5.79 -38.25 -18.52
C ALA A 195 5.21 -39.12 -19.66
N VAL A 196 5.24 -38.62 -20.89
CA VAL A 196 4.77 -39.33 -22.08
C VAL A 196 5.66 -40.54 -22.39
N ASP A 197 7.00 -40.37 -22.36
CA ASP A 197 7.95 -41.48 -22.58
C ASP A 197 7.87 -42.53 -21.44
N GLY A 198 7.50 -42.10 -20.23
CA GLY A 198 7.27 -42.95 -19.06
C GLY A 198 5.89 -43.59 -18.98
N SER A 199 4.98 -43.32 -19.94
CA SER A 199 3.56 -43.73 -19.92
C SER A 199 2.77 -43.29 -18.68
N ASP A 200 3.21 -42.21 -18.03
CA ASP A 200 2.54 -41.62 -16.87
C ASP A 200 1.56 -40.53 -17.34
N GLN A 201 0.34 -40.96 -17.68
CA GLN A 201 -0.71 -40.10 -18.21
C GLN A 201 -1.20 -39.07 -17.19
N ALA A 202 -1.15 -39.38 -15.89
CA ALA A 202 -1.58 -38.46 -14.84
C ALA A 202 -0.66 -37.23 -14.81
N THR A 203 0.66 -37.45 -14.83
CA THR A 203 1.65 -36.37 -14.86
C THR A 203 1.65 -35.62 -16.20
N ALA A 204 1.24 -36.27 -17.30
CA ALA A 204 1.14 -35.61 -18.61
C ALA A 204 -0.08 -34.67 -18.71
N ASP A 205 -1.19 -35.00 -18.05
CA ASP A 205 -2.41 -34.18 -18.05
C ASP A 205 -2.30 -32.95 -17.10
N GLU A 206 -1.34 -32.93 -16.18
CA GLU A 206 -1.08 -31.83 -15.23
C GLU A 206 -0.18 -30.71 -15.78
N VAL A 207 0.49 -30.93 -16.92
CA VAL A 207 1.47 -30.01 -17.53
C VAL A 207 0.86 -29.25 -18.71
#